data_AF-A0A9J6H4K5-F1
#
_entry.id   AF-A0A9J6H4K5-F1
#
_cell.length_a   1.000
_cell.length_b   1.000
_cell.length_c   1.000
_cell.angle_alpha   90.00
_cell.angle_beta   90.00
_cell.angle_gamma   90.00
#
_symmetry.space_group_name_H-M   'P 1'
#
loop_
_entity.id
_entity.type
_entity.pdbx_description
1 polymer ?
#
loop_
_entity_poly.entity_id
_entity_poly.type
_entity_poly.pdbx_seq_one_letter_code
_entity_poly.pdbx_strand_id
1 'polypeptide(L)'
;MTSSSIWLTLAERYLASRNLDWESTARFCFNERCNPDDDNLGVQIVKDLHRTGCSLFSGDQAEQNQALLKRVLLAYARWNKSVGYCQGFNLLAAFVLEVVEWCDQDALKMMIYLVEGVLPEGYFANNLRGLSVDMAVFRELLRMRHNNLAMHLDRLQAGESKAGLNYEPPLTNVFTMQWFLTLFTTCLPRSLVVRVWDLILLEGNEVLLRTAITIWEGLAE
;
A
#
# COMPACT_ATOMS: atom_id res chain seq x y z
N MET A 1 2.10 -17.91 -17.81
CA MET A 1 2.02 -16.46 -17.51
C MET A 1 2.50 -16.27 -16.09
N THR A 2 3.52 -15.45 -15.88
CA THR A 2 3.98 -15.01 -14.56
C THR A 2 2.95 -14.02 -13.98
N SER A 3 2.85 -13.90 -12.64
CA SER A 3 1.93 -12.91 -12.02
C SER A 3 2.17 -11.49 -12.56
N SER A 4 3.42 -11.14 -12.86
CA SER A 4 3.79 -9.85 -13.47
C SER A 4 3.04 -9.54 -14.77
N SER A 5 2.86 -10.54 -15.65
CA SER A 5 2.15 -10.38 -16.91
C SER A 5 0.64 -10.14 -16.72
N ILE A 6 0.02 -10.78 -15.74
CA ILE A 6 -1.41 -10.61 -15.44
C ILE A 6 -1.65 -9.22 -14.83
N TRP A 7 -0.82 -8.83 -13.87
CA TRP A 7 -0.94 -7.55 -13.17
C TRP A 7 -0.87 -6.38 -14.14
N LEU A 8 0.11 -6.41 -15.04
CA LEU A 8 0.26 -5.37 -16.06
C LEU A 8 -0.91 -5.35 -17.04
N THR A 9 -1.41 -6.51 -17.45
CA THR A 9 -2.60 -6.58 -18.32
C THR A 9 -3.81 -5.92 -17.67
N LEU A 10 -4.02 -6.12 -16.37
CA LEU A 10 -5.11 -5.48 -15.63
C LEU A 10 -4.91 -3.96 -15.52
N ALA A 11 -3.68 -3.52 -15.21
CA ALA A 11 -3.36 -2.10 -15.13
C ALA A 11 -3.54 -1.40 -16.50
N GLU A 12 -3.04 -1.98 -17.57
CA GLU A 12 -3.20 -1.44 -18.92
C GLU A 12 -4.67 -1.38 -19.35
N ARG A 13 -5.45 -2.42 -19.03
CA ARG A 13 -6.89 -2.42 -19.27
C ARG A 13 -7.59 -1.32 -18.49
N TYR A 14 -7.21 -1.08 -17.23
CA TYR A 14 -7.75 0.01 -16.43
C TYR A 14 -7.42 1.37 -17.06
N LEU A 15 -6.17 1.61 -17.42
CA LEU A 15 -5.74 2.86 -18.05
C LEU A 15 -6.43 3.10 -19.41
N ALA A 16 -6.57 2.04 -20.22
CA ALA A 16 -7.30 2.10 -21.48
C ALA A 16 -8.78 2.44 -21.28
N SER A 17 -9.42 1.89 -20.24
CA SER A 17 -10.82 2.22 -19.91
C SER A 17 -11.03 3.69 -19.53
N ARG A 18 -9.96 4.38 -19.11
CA ARG A 18 -9.94 5.82 -18.78
C ARG A 18 -9.58 6.70 -19.99
N ASN A 19 -9.37 6.11 -21.18
CA ASN A 19 -8.93 6.80 -22.40
C ASN A 19 -7.66 7.64 -22.20
N LEU A 20 -6.70 7.13 -21.43
CA LEU A 20 -5.45 7.82 -21.16
C LEU A 20 -4.46 7.66 -22.32
N ASP A 21 -3.92 8.77 -22.80
CA ASP A 21 -2.73 8.78 -23.66
C ASP A 21 -1.50 8.52 -22.79
N TRP A 22 -1.10 7.25 -22.70
CA TRP A 22 0.03 6.83 -21.88
C TRP A 22 1.33 7.53 -22.28
N GLU A 23 1.55 7.81 -23.57
CA GLU A 23 2.82 8.39 -24.00
C GLU A 23 2.96 9.83 -23.49
N SER A 24 1.89 10.62 -23.61
CA SER A 24 1.84 11.96 -23.03
C SER A 24 1.93 11.93 -21.50
N THR A 25 1.21 11.02 -20.85
CA THR A 25 1.24 10.84 -19.39
C THR A 25 2.64 10.48 -18.90
N ALA A 26 3.30 9.50 -19.51
CA ALA A 26 4.64 9.08 -19.13
C ALA A 26 5.64 10.24 -19.31
N ARG A 27 5.58 10.98 -20.42
CA ARG A 27 6.40 12.17 -20.64
C ARG A 27 6.18 13.23 -19.56
N PHE A 28 4.94 13.45 -19.15
CA PHE A 28 4.62 14.38 -18.07
C PHE A 28 5.13 13.87 -16.71
N CYS A 29 4.85 12.63 -16.32
CA CYS A 29 5.19 12.11 -15.00
C CYS A 29 6.71 11.94 -14.81
N PHE A 30 7.43 11.49 -15.83
CA PHE A 30 8.88 11.25 -15.77
C PHE A 30 9.75 12.43 -16.25
N ASN A 31 9.18 13.64 -16.35
CA ASN A 31 9.95 14.80 -16.80
C ASN A 31 11.10 15.15 -15.84
N GLU A 32 12.20 15.72 -16.36
CA GLU A 32 13.37 16.14 -15.56
C GLU A 32 13.25 17.58 -15.03
N ARG A 33 12.13 18.27 -15.22
CA ARG A 33 11.96 19.64 -14.75
C ARG A 33 11.85 19.63 -13.22
N CYS A 34 12.67 20.45 -12.55
CA CYS A 34 12.50 20.71 -11.11
C CYS A 34 11.12 21.31 -10.85
N ASN A 35 10.23 20.55 -10.22
CA ASN A 35 9.04 21.09 -9.59
C ASN A 35 9.39 21.41 -8.12
N PRO A 36 9.10 22.59 -7.58
CA PRO A 36 9.35 22.91 -6.16
C PRO A 36 8.72 21.89 -5.18
N ASP A 37 7.63 21.22 -5.56
CA ASP A 37 7.06 20.12 -4.75
C ASP A 37 8.00 18.90 -4.68
N ASP A 38 8.77 18.63 -5.74
CA ASP A 38 9.61 17.44 -5.87
C ASP A 38 10.78 17.46 -4.88
N ASP A 39 11.26 18.64 -4.49
CA ASP A 39 12.37 18.77 -3.53
C ASP A 39 11.92 18.30 -2.14
N ASN A 40 10.76 18.80 -1.68
CA ASN A 40 10.17 18.40 -0.39
C ASN A 40 9.77 16.92 -0.37
N LEU A 41 9.11 16.46 -1.45
CA LEU A 41 8.73 15.06 -1.63
C LEU A 41 9.98 14.17 -1.70
N GLY A 42 11.01 14.59 -2.42
CA GLY A 42 12.27 13.89 -2.56
C GLY A 42 12.97 13.67 -1.22
N VAL A 43 12.95 14.67 -0.33
CA VAL A 43 13.48 14.54 1.03
C VAL A 43 12.68 13.50 1.84
N GLN A 44 11.35 13.50 1.75
CA GLN A 44 10.51 12.51 2.44
C GLN A 44 10.76 11.09 1.92
N ILE A 45 10.76 10.93 0.59
CA ILE A 45 11.03 9.65 -0.08
C ILE A 45 12.38 9.10 0.37
N VAL A 46 13.44 9.93 0.37
CA VAL A 46 14.78 9.51 0.83
C VAL A 46 14.75 9.09 2.31
N LYS A 47 14.07 9.82 3.19
CA LYS A 47 13.95 9.44 4.61
C LYS A 47 13.24 8.12 4.83
N ASP A 48 12.29 7.76 3.98
CA ASP A 48 11.53 6.51 4.09
C ASP A 48 12.25 5.34 3.40
N LEU A 49 12.98 5.60 2.31
CA LEU A 49 13.91 4.64 1.67
C LEU A 49 14.87 4.02 2.69
N HIS A 50 15.50 4.84 3.53
CA HIS A 50 16.40 4.36 4.59
C HIS A 50 15.71 3.46 5.62
N ARG A 51 14.39 3.63 5.83
CA ARG A 51 13.59 2.82 6.76
C ARG A 51 12.92 1.60 6.11
N THR A 52 12.99 1.47 4.78
CA THR A 52 12.31 0.42 4.03
C THR A 52 12.92 -0.96 4.32
N GLY A 53 14.19 -1.02 4.77
CA GLY A 53 14.82 -2.24 5.32
C GLY A 53 14.85 -3.45 4.38
N CYS A 54 14.51 -3.26 3.10
CA CYS A 54 14.41 -4.32 2.12
C CYS A 54 15.81 -4.65 1.59
N SER A 55 16.16 -5.94 1.58
CA SER A 55 17.44 -6.43 1.05
C SER A 55 17.67 -6.02 -0.41
N LEU A 56 16.61 -5.76 -1.17
CA LEU A 56 16.65 -5.25 -2.55
C LEU A 56 17.33 -3.89 -2.68
N PHE A 57 17.40 -3.10 -1.60
CA PHE A 57 18.08 -1.80 -1.56
C PHE A 57 19.39 -1.86 -0.76
N SER A 58 19.96 -3.06 -0.59
CA SER A 58 21.25 -3.30 0.05
C SER A 58 22.21 -3.97 -0.95
N GLY A 59 23.50 -3.62 -0.90
CA GLY A 59 24.53 -4.17 -1.81
C GLY A 59 24.78 -3.33 -3.07
N ASP A 60 25.44 -3.92 -4.07
CA ASP A 60 26.01 -3.19 -5.22
C ASP A 60 24.97 -2.50 -6.12
N GLN A 61 23.72 -2.98 -6.12
CA GLN A 61 22.62 -2.38 -6.89
C GLN A 61 21.74 -1.43 -6.07
N ALA A 62 22.07 -1.20 -4.80
CA ALA A 62 21.26 -0.39 -3.89
C ALA A 62 20.97 1.01 -4.45
N GLU A 63 22.01 1.72 -4.90
CA GLU A 63 21.87 3.09 -5.39
C GLU A 63 20.96 3.18 -6.63
N GLN A 64 21.12 2.25 -7.58
CA GLN A 64 20.29 2.17 -8.76
C GLN A 64 18.82 1.88 -8.42
N ASN A 65 18.60 0.90 -7.53
CA ASN A 65 17.26 0.50 -7.11
C ASN A 65 16.54 1.63 -6.34
N GLN A 66 17.27 2.34 -5.47
CA GLN A 66 16.76 3.51 -4.77
C GLN A 66 16.43 4.65 -5.73
N ALA A 67 17.24 4.88 -6.76
CA ALA A 67 16.99 5.88 -7.79
C ALA A 67 15.72 5.56 -8.61
N LEU A 68 15.53 4.30 -9.00
CA LEU A 68 14.31 3.84 -9.69
C LEU A 68 13.08 3.99 -8.80
N LEU A 69 13.16 3.58 -7.53
CA LEU A 69 12.08 3.75 -6.57
C LEU A 69 11.69 5.22 -6.41
N LYS A 70 12.67 6.10 -6.21
CA LYS A 70 12.45 7.55 -6.12
C LYS A 70 11.78 8.10 -7.38
N ARG A 71 12.24 7.66 -8.56
CA ARG A 71 11.71 8.09 -9.85
C ARG A 71 10.23 7.69 -10.02
N VAL A 72 9.85 6.46 -9.67
CA VAL A 72 8.45 6.00 -9.71
C VAL A 72 7.57 6.75 -8.71
N LEU A 73 8.04 6.95 -7.48
CA LEU A 73 7.28 7.65 -6.45
C LEU A 73 7.03 9.12 -6.81
N LEU A 74 8.04 9.82 -7.36
CA LEU A 74 7.88 11.17 -7.86
C LEU A 74 6.93 11.22 -9.07
N ALA A 75 7.04 10.27 -9.99
CA ALA A 75 6.16 10.17 -11.14
C ALA A 75 4.69 9.99 -10.72
N TYR A 76 4.43 9.15 -9.71
CA TYR A 76 3.09 8.98 -9.13
C TYR A 76 2.61 10.26 -8.42
N ALA A 77 3.45 10.90 -7.60
CA ALA A 77 3.07 12.13 -6.91
C ALA A 77 2.75 13.28 -7.90
N ARG A 78 3.39 13.29 -9.07
CA ARG A 78 3.08 14.21 -10.18
C ARG A 78 1.78 13.84 -10.89
N TRP A 79 1.53 12.55 -11.08
CA TRP A 79 0.30 12.02 -11.66
C TRP A 79 -0.93 12.43 -10.82
N ASN A 80 -0.90 12.12 -9.52
CA ASN A 80 -2.02 12.37 -8.63
C ASN A 80 -1.60 13.32 -7.50
N LYS A 81 -1.68 14.62 -7.78
CA LYS A 81 -1.35 15.69 -6.81
C LYS A 81 -2.25 15.70 -5.57
N SER A 82 -3.45 15.13 -5.64
CA SER A 82 -4.38 15.07 -4.50
C SER A 82 -3.93 14.06 -3.44
N VAL A 83 -3.29 12.97 -3.88
CA VAL A 83 -2.69 11.95 -3.00
C VAL A 83 -1.24 12.30 -2.69
N GLY A 84 -0.48 12.73 -3.69
CA GLY A 84 0.94 13.03 -3.55
C GLY A 84 1.76 11.80 -3.15
N TYR A 85 2.58 11.95 -2.12
CA TYR A 85 3.31 10.85 -1.49
C TYR A 85 2.73 10.57 -0.10
N CYS A 86 2.18 9.36 0.07
CA CYS A 86 1.72 8.88 1.35
C CYS A 86 2.77 7.96 1.99
N GLN A 87 2.92 8.04 3.32
CA GLN A 87 3.79 7.15 4.07
C GLN A 87 3.34 5.68 3.86
N GLY A 88 4.26 4.84 3.36
CA GLY A 88 3.98 3.46 2.97
C GLY A 88 4.06 3.20 1.46
N PHE A 89 3.95 4.24 0.62
CA PHE A 89 4.10 4.09 -0.84
C PHE A 89 5.46 3.55 -1.25
N ASN A 90 6.52 3.89 -0.52
CA ASN A 90 7.85 3.34 -0.74
C ASN A 90 7.88 1.82 -0.69
N LEU A 91 7.13 1.19 0.22
CA LEU A 91 7.03 -0.27 0.32
C LEU A 91 6.23 -0.86 -0.84
N LEU A 92 5.10 -0.23 -1.18
CA LEU A 92 4.26 -0.68 -2.30
C LEU A 92 5.00 -0.57 -3.63
N ALA A 93 5.60 0.58 -3.91
CA ALA A 93 6.33 0.84 -5.14
C ALA A 93 7.60 -0.04 -5.25
N ALA A 94 8.29 -0.31 -4.14
CA ALA A 94 9.41 -1.25 -4.12
C ALA A 94 8.98 -2.66 -4.53
N PHE A 95 7.89 -3.15 -3.94
CA PHE A 95 7.37 -4.48 -4.25
C PHE A 95 6.83 -4.55 -5.69
N VAL A 96 6.15 -3.51 -6.17
CA VAL A 96 5.71 -3.39 -7.56
C VAL A 96 6.90 -3.43 -8.51
N LEU A 97 7.95 -2.63 -8.26
CA LEU A 97 9.17 -2.62 -9.07
C LEU A 97 9.81 -4.01 -9.15
N GLU A 98 9.87 -4.71 -8.02
CA GLU A 98 10.39 -6.07 -7.99
C GLU A 98 9.58 -7.03 -8.87
N VAL A 99 8.25 -6.94 -8.82
CA VAL A 99 7.35 -7.81 -9.60
C VAL A 99 7.39 -7.48 -11.10
N VAL A 100 7.50 -6.21 -11.47
CA VAL A 100 7.55 -5.76 -12.87
C VAL A 100 8.98 -5.67 -13.43
N GLU A 101 9.91 -6.42 -12.83
CA GLU A 101 11.30 -6.54 -13.30
C GLU A 101 12.02 -5.19 -13.46
N TRP A 102 11.77 -4.28 -12.53
CA TRP A 102 12.40 -2.96 -12.42
C TRP A 102 12.12 -1.99 -13.60
N CYS A 103 11.04 -2.22 -14.35
CA CYS A 103 10.54 -1.27 -15.34
C CYS A 103 9.76 -0.14 -14.68
N ASP A 104 10.27 1.10 -14.72
CA ASP A 104 9.68 2.27 -14.05
C ASP A 104 8.30 2.65 -14.60
N GLN A 105 8.11 2.59 -15.92
CA GLN A 105 6.82 2.89 -16.55
C GLN A 105 5.75 1.88 -16.14
N ASP A 106 6.09 0.59 -16.16
CA ASP A 106 5.16 -0.48 -15.77
C ASP A 106 4.84 -0.42 -14.28
N ALA A 107 5.84 -0.09 -13.45
CA ALA A 107 5.61 0.18 -12.04
C ALA A 107 4.66 1.38 -11.82
N LEU A 108 4.79 2.45 -12.60
CA LEU A 108 3.86 3.58 -12.52
C LEU A 108 2.43 3.17 -12.92
N LYS A 109 2.25 2.42 -14.03
CA LYS A 109 0.92 1.90 -14.43
C LYS A 109 0.29 1.09 -13.30
N MET A 110 1.08 0.21 -12.68
CA MET A 110 0.65 -0.62 -11.56
C MET A 110 0.26 0.22 -10.34
N MET A 111 1.05 1.22 -9.98
CA MET A 111 0.74 2.11 -8.86
C MET A 111 -0.56 2.89 -9.09
N ILE A 112 -0.78 3.40 -10.30
CA ILE A 112 -2.04 4.08 -10.69
C ILE A 112 -3.22 3.13 -10.56
N TYR A 113 -3.11 1.93 -11.13
CA TYR A 113 -4.18 0.95 -11.07
C TYR A 113 -4.48 0.50 -9.63
N LEU A 114 -3.44 0.22 -8.84
CA LEU A 114 -3.58 -0.22 -7.46
C LEU A 114 -4.29 0.84 -6.60
N VAL A 115 -3.84 2.10 -6.67
CA VAL A 115 -4.35 3.15 -5.78
C VAL A 115 -5.71 3.69 -6.24
N GLU A 116 -5.94 3.80 -7.55
CA GLU A 116 -7.14 4.46 -8.09
C GLU A 116 -8.17 3.51 -8.68
N GLY A 117 -7.75 2.32 -9.10
CA GLY A 117 -8.60 1.32 -9.74
C GLY A 117 -9.04 0.18 -8.83
N VAL A 118 -8.28 -0.10 -7.75
CA VAL A 118 -8.51 -1.24 -6.87
C VAL A 118 -8.90 -0.81 -5.46
N LEU A 119 -8.16 0.13 -4.88
CA LEU A 119 -8.42 0.59 -3.51
C LEU A 119 -9.55 1.62 -3.43
N PRO A 120 -10.27 1.70 -2.30
CA PRO A 120 -11.30 2.72 -2.10
C PRO A 120 -10.75 4.13 -2.20
N GLU A 121 -11.58 5.06 -2.69
CA GLU A 121 -11.23 6.47 -2.73
C GLU A 121 -10.84 7.00 -1.34
N GLY A 122 -9.74 7.75 -1.29
CA GLY A 122 -9.25 8.34 -0.05
C GLY A 122 -8.57 7.35 0.90
N TYR A 123 -8.15 6.17 0.42
CA TYR A 123 -7.35 5.22 1.23
C TYR A 123 -6.02 5.82 1.70
N PHE A 124 -5.37 6.60 0.82
CA PHE A 124 -4.09 7.27 1.06
C PHE A 124 -4.18 8.79 1.08
N ALA A 125 -5.40 9.36 1.11
CA ALA A 125 -5.58 10.79 1.25
C ALA A 125 -5.24 11.27 2.67
N ASN A 126 -5.03 12.58 2.85
CA ASN A 126 -4.63 13.18 4.13
C ASN A 126 -5.51 12.82 5.33
N ASN A 127 -6.79 12.49 5.11
CA ASN A 127 -7.73 12.12 6.17
C ASN A 127 -7.94 10.61 6.33
N LEU A 128 -7.28 9.79 5.50
CA LEU A 128 -7.37 8.32 5.50
C LEU A 128 -8.82 7.83 5.57
N ARG A 129 -9.74 8.51 4.88
CA ARG A 129 -11.18 8.26 5.01
C ARG A 129 -11.54 6.84 4.56
N GLY A 130 -10.99 6.40 3.42
CA GLY A 130 -11.23 5.05 2.90
C GLY A 130 -10.76 3.98 3.89
N LEU A 131 -9.54 4.14 4.39
CA LEU A 131 -8.97 3.25 5.41
C LEU A 131 -9.79 3.25 6.71
N SER A 132 -10.26 4.41 7.17
CA SER A 132 -11.07 4.51 8.39
C SER A 132 -12.38 3.74 8.28
N VAL A 133 -12.99 3.72 7.09
CA VAL A 133 -14.19 2.91 6.80
C VAL A 133 -13.85 1.43 6.87
N ASP A 134 -12.81 0.98 6.17
CA ASP A 134 -12.40 -0.43 6.19
C ASP A 134 -11.99 -0.89 7.60
N MET A 135 -11.37 -0.03 8.40
CA MET A 135 -11.06 -0.32 9.80
C MET A 135 -12.33 -0.48 10.66
N ALA A 136 -13.40 0.29 10.39
CA ALA A 136 -14.67 0.13 11.08
C ALA A 136 -15.37 -1.18 10.67
N VAL A 137 -15.39 -1.48 9.37
CA VAL A 137 -15.95 -2.73 8.83
C VAL A 137 -15.18 -3.94 9.37
N PHE A 138 -13.85 -3.88 9.38
CA PHE A 138 -12.99 -4.92 9.93
C PHE A 138 -13.33 -5.25 11.38
N ARG A 139 -13.50 -4.25 12.25
CA ARG A 139 -13.86 -4.49 13.66
C ARG A 139 -15.19 -5.20 13.82
N GLU A 140 -16.18 -4.83 13.01
CA GLU A 140 -17.49 -5.48 13.05
C GLU A 140 -17.40 -6.92 12.55
N LEU A 141 -16.69 -7.15 11.44
CA LEU A 141 -16.43 -8.50 10.92
C LEU A 141 -15.70 -9.38 11.94
N LEU A 142 -14.70 -8.83 12.64
CA LEU A 142 -13.96 -9.56 13.67
C LEU A 142 -14.87 -9.98 14.82
N ARG A 143 -15.78 -9.10 15.28
CA ARG A 143 -16.76 -9.44 16.31
C ARG A 143 -17.76 -10.50 15.84
N MET A 144 -18.24 -10.37 14.61
CA MET A 144 -19.20 -11.31 14.02
C MET A 144 -18.59 -12.70 13.83
N ARG A 145 -17.32 -12.79 13.44
CA ARG A 145 -16.65 -14.05 13.06
C ARG A 145 -15.86 -14.69 14.21
N HIS A 146 -15.22 -13.87 15.04
CA HIS A 146 -14.34 -14.30 16.13
C HIS A 146 -14.65 -13.53 17.42
N ASN A 147 -15.89 -13.61 17.89
CA ASN A 147 -16.35 -12.87 19.08
C ASN A 147 -15.46 -13.08 20.32
N ASN A 148 -14.97 -14.31 20.55
CA ASN A 148 -14.09 -14.60 21.69
C ASN A 148 -12.75 -13.84 21.61
N LEU A 149 -12.15 -13.78 20.42
CA LEU A 149 -10.93 -13.02 20.16
C LEU A 149 -11.19 -11.52 20.33
N ALA A 150 -12.28 -11.02 19.75
CA ALA A 150 -12.64 -9.61 19.88
C ALA A 150 -12.83 -9.20 21.34
N MET A 151 -13.57 -10.00 22.13
CA MET A 151 -13.74 -9.76 23.57
C MET A 151 -12.42 -9.85 24.34
N HIS A 152 -11.51 -10.76 23.95
CA HIS A 152 -10.20 -10.87 24.58
C HIS A 152 -9.36 -9.60 24.36
N LEU A 153 -9.32 -9.11 23.12
CA LEU A 153 -8.61 -7.87 22.77
C LEU A 153 -9.22 -6.65 23.49
N ASP A 154 -10.56 -6.55 23.55
CA ASP A 154 -11.24 -5.48 24.29
C ASP A 154 -10.88 -5.49 25.79
N ARG A 155 -10.71 -6.69 26.40
CA ARG A 155 -10.28 -6.84 27.80
C ARG A 155 -8.84 -6.43 28.02
N LEU A 156 -7.94 -6.79 27.10
CA LEU A 156 -6.53 -6.37 27.17
C LEU A 156 -6.42 -4.85 27.14
N GLN A 157 -7.13 -4.21 26.22
CA GLN A 157 -7.18 -2.76 26.11
C GLN A 157 -7.71 -2.10 27.40
N ALA A 158 -8.83 -2.61 27.95
CA ALA A 158 -9.39 -2.09 29.21
C ALA A 158 -8.47 -2.29 30.43
N GLY A 159 -7.57 -3.27 30.39
CA GLY A 159 -6.55 -3.50 31.42
C GLY A 159 -5.48 -2.42 31.47
N GLU A 160 -5.09 -1.90 30.30
CA GLU A 160 -4.05 -0.87 30.13
C GLU A 160 -4.60 0.56 30.26
N SER A 161 -5.83 0.83 29.79
CA SER A 161 -6.44 2.17 29.81
C SER A 161 -6.87 2.68 31.20
N LYS A 162 -6.52 2.00 32.31
CA LYS A 162 -6.71 2.51 33.68
C LYS A 162 -5.80 3.70 34.03
N ALA A 163 -4.93 4.13 33.12
CA ALA A 163 -3.89 5.13 33.37
C ALA A 163 -4.12 6.54 32.80
N GLY A 164 -5.20 6.86 32.08
CA GLY A 164 -5.44 8.27 31.73
C GLY A 164 -6.45 8.58 30.63
N LEU A 165 -6.93 9.83 30.65
CA LEU A 165 -8.02 10.47 29.88
C LEU A 165 -7.77 10.63 28.36
N ASN A 166 -6.97 9.78 27.72
CA ASN A 166 -6.68 9.87 26.29
C ASN A 166 -7.40 8.75 25.52
N TYR A 167 -8.05 9.08 24.40
CA TYR A 167 -8.61 8.09 23.48
C TYR A 167 -7.48 7.21 22.93
N GLU A 168 -7.51 5.94 23.26
CA GLU A 168 -6.58 4.94 22.74
C GLU A 168 -7.29 4.16 21.62
N PRO A 169 -6.74 4.15 20.39
CA PRO A 169 -7.34 3.40 19.30
C PRO A 169 -7.39 1.90 19.66
N PRO A 170 -8.39 1.16 19.15
CA PRO A 170 -8.49 -0.28 19.40
C PRO A 170 -7.16 -1.00 19.16
N LEU A 171 -6.79 -1.98 20.01
CA LEU A 171 -5.52 -2.71 19.86
C LEU A 171 -5.35 -3.32 18.46
N THR A 172 -6.46 -3.74 17.85
CA THR A 172 -6.48 -4.24 16.47
C THR A 172 -6.03 -3.21 15.44
N ASN A 173 -6.28 -1.92 15.67
CA ASN A 173 -5.87 -0.84 14.76
C ASN A 173 -4.34 -0.72 14.68
N VAL A 174 -3.61 -1.01 15.76
CA VAL A 174 -2.14 -0.90 15.81
C VAL A 174 -1.49 -1.76 14.71
N PHE A 175 -2.00 -2.98 14.54
CA PHE A 175 -1.47 -3.93 13.55
C PHE A 175 -2.18 -3.80 12.20
N THR A 176 -3.51 -3.81 12.21
CA THR A 176 -4.31 -3.96 10.98
C THR A 176 -4.22 -2.71 10.09
N MET A 177 -4.10 -1.52 10.69
CA MET A 177 -3.94 -0.29 9.91
C MET A 177 -2.63 -0.32 9.10
N GLN A 178 -1.54 -0.80 9.70
CA GLN A 178 -0.27 -0.98 9.00
C GLN A 178 -0.43 -2.03 7.89
N TRP A 179 -1.06 -3.17 8.15
CA TRP A 179 -1.27 -4.22 7.15
C TRP A 179 -2.03 -3.71 5.93
N PHE A 180 -3.04 -2.87 6.14
CA PHE A 180 -3.82 -2.28 5.06
C PHE A 180 -3.04 -1.23 4.27
N LEU A 181 -2.27 -0.38 4.94
CA LEU A 181 -1.45 0.63 4.27
C LEU A 181 -0.28 0.03 3.47
N THR A 182 0.25 -1.12 3.92
CA THR A 182 1.35 -1.82 3.26
C THR A 182 0.89 -3.00 2.41
N LEU A 183 -0.43 -3.22 2.30
CA LEU A 183 -1.04 -4.36 1.61
C LEU A 183 -0.34 -5.69 1.97
N PHE A 184 -0.12 -5.89 3.26
CA PHE A 184 0.52 -7.06 3.89
C PHE A 184 2.00 -7.31 3.55
N THR A 185 2.65 -6.43 2.78
CA THR A 185 4.07 -6.58 2.40
C THR A 185 5.03 -6.64 3.60
N THR A 186 4.61 -6.09 4.74
CA THR A 186 5.43 -6.02 5.96
C THR A 186 5.15 -7.13 6.98
N CYS A 187 4.10 -7.95 6.78
CA CYS A 187 3.73 -8.99 7.75
C CYS A 187 3.64 -10.40 7.14
N LEU A 188 3.61 -10.54 5.82
CA LEU A 188 3.58 -11.83 5.14
C LEU A 188 4.87 -12.08 4.35
N PRO A 189 5.30 -13.35 4.21
CA PRO A 189 6.37 -13.70 3.29
C PRO A 189 5.96 -13.40 1.84
N ARG A 190 6.95 -13.04 1.02
CA ARG A 190 6.76 -12.63 -0.39
C ARG A 190 5.82 -13.53 -1.19
N SER A 191 5.96 -14.85 -1.07
CA SER A 191 5.14 -15.82 -1.80
C SER A 191 3.65 -15.72 -1.48
N LEU A 192 3.30 -15.34 -0.23
CA LEU A 192 1.93 -15.08 0.17
C LEU A 192 1.47 -13.69 -0.25
N VAL A 193 2.33 -12.67 -0.17
CA VAL A 193 2.01 -11.32 -0.64
C VAL A 193 1.59 -11.34 -2.10
N VAL A 194 2.33 -12.02 -2.98
CA VAL A 194 1.97 -12.14 -4.41
C VAL A 194 0.58 -12.76 -4.58
N ARG A 195 0.24 -13.83 -3.84
CA ARG A 195 -1.08 -14.48 -3.93
C ARG A 195 -2.20 -13.58 -3.41
N VAL A 196 -1.96 -12.87 -2.31
CA VAL A 196 -2.93 -11.91 -1.77
C VAL A 196 -3.15 -10.77 -2.78
N TRP A 197 -2.09 -10.29 -3.42
CA TRP A 197 -2.18 -9.25 -4.45
C TRP A 197 -2.85 -9.74 -5.74
N ASP A 198 -2.61 -10.99 -6.16
CA ASP A 198 -3.37 -11.61 -7.27
C ASP A 198 -4.88 -11.49 -7.00
N LEU A 199 -5.32 -11.84 -5.78
CA LEU A 199 -6.72 -11.74 -5.38
C LEU A 199 -7.20 -10.28 -5.27
N ILE A 200 -6.42 -9.38 -4.66
CA ILE A 200 -6.78 -7.96 -4.54
C ILE A 200 -6.99 -7.34 -5.92
N LEU A 201 -6.11 -7.62 -6.89
CA LEU A 201 -6.20 -7.06 -8.24
C LEU A 201 -7.35 -7.67 -9.06
N LEU A 202 -7.75 -8.93 -8.79
CA LEU A 202 -8.81 -9.62 -9.52
C LEU A 202 -10.21 -9.44 -8.91
N GLU A 203 -10.32 -9.53 -7.58
CA GLU A 203 -11.59 -9.49 -6.85
C GLU A 203 -11.87 -8.12 -6.21
N GLY A 204 -10.86 -7.29 -6.02
CA GLY A 204 -10.98 -5.95 -5.41
C GLY A 204 -10.58 -5.89 -3.94
N ASN A 205 -10.83 -4.73 -3.33
CA ASN A 205 -10.33 -4.38 -2.00
C ASN A 205 -10.93 -5.18 -0.84
N GLU A 206 -12.08 -5.85 -1.01
CA GLU A 206 -12.67 -6.70 0.03
C GLU A 206 -11.72 -7.81 0.51
N VAL A 207 -10.79 -8.23 -0.35
CA VAL A 207 -9.75 -9.20 -0.02
C VAL A 207 -8.90 -8.73 1.16
N LEU A 208 -8.67 -7.42 1.33
CA LEU A 208 -7.96 -6.87 2.49
C LEU A 208 -8.62 -7.30 3.80
N LEU A 209 -9.95 -7.14 3.90
CA LEU A 209 -10.72 -7.50 5.08
C LEU A 209 -10.66 -9.01 5.33
N ARG A 210 -10.85 -9.82 4.28
CA ARG A 210 -10.81 -11.29 4.37
C ARG A 210 -9.44 -11.78 4.84
N THR A 211 -8.36 -11.29 4.25
CA THR A 211 -6.98 -11.63 4.63
C THR A 211 -6.68 -11.23 6.07
N ALA A 212 -7.06 -10.02 6.51
CA ALA A 212 -6.84 -9.61 7.89
C ALA A 212 -7.59 -10.49 8.90
N ILE A 213 -8.85 -10.86 8.62
CA ILE A 213 -9.62 -11.78 9.47
C ILE A 213 -8.91 -13.14 9.57
N THR A 214 -8.45 -13.70 8.45
CA THR A 214 -7.71 -14.98 8.46
C THR A 214 -6.40 -14.90 9.25
N ILE A 215 -5.66 -13.79 9.15
CA ILE A 215 -4.43 -13.62 9.94
C ILE A 215 -4.78 -13.57 11.44
N TRP A 216 -5.80 -12.81 11.83
CA TRP A 216 -6.22 -12.73 13.24
C TRP A 216 -6.75 -14.05 13.78
N GLU A 217 -7.46 -14.83 12.97
CA GLU A 217 -7.87 -16.20 13.31
C GLU A 217 -6.66 -17.09 13.59
N GLY A 218 -5.65 -17.09 12.70
CA GLY A 218 -4.43 -17.86 12.91
C GLY A 218 -3.57 -17.40 14.09
N LEU A 219 -3.70 -16.14 14.53
CA LEU A 219 -3.03 -15.63 15.74
C LEU A 219 -3.79 -16.00 17.04
N ALA A 220 -5.04 -16.44 16.94
CA ALA A 220 -5.86 -16.83 18.08
C ALA A 220 -5.74 -18.32 18.45
N GLU A 221 -5.16 -19.12 17.57
CA GLU A 221 -4.77 -20.52 17.80
C GLU A 221 -3.47 -20.64 18.60
#